data_AF-P0DV38-F1
#
_entry.id   AF-P0DV38-F1
#
_cell.length_a   1.000
_cell.length_b   1.000
_cell.length_c   1.000
_cell.angle_alpha   90.00
_cell.angle_beta   90.00
_cell.angle_gamma   90.00
#
_symmetry.space_group_name_H-M   'P 1'
#
loop_
_entity.id
_entity.type
_entity.pdbx_description
1 polymer ?
#
loop_
_entity_poly.entity_id
_entity_poly.type
_entity_poly.pdbx_seq_one_letter_code
_entity_poly.pdbx_strand_id
1 'polypeptide(L)'
;MVNHIRIFDNLFQSNISKFQNLTSKSYIIRNDNEKNSYLPMVQEIRELFGKEGEIFSKSIGTHPDFFGIENTNEYQYICSLFVDISGSTKLALKYSLDKVKLYKNAIISSAIEIFRAFDGHIHRIQGDAVLVYFGHKELEKSDAIINAINAASLMQYFNATTLKKFFESENLEPLKIRIGIDFGDDSSVLWSKYGIDGINEITSTSIHTDLASKFQNKAPSNKIMIGENINKYLDIPKKFRSIKIEKNNGVDVEKRYILNTNNLGRYSMEVFEWEKYLNSFSMLPPFSTENEQFYSPRDLKIRCWIIDEKNQDKYEYIERGSALKKEMNLLFKLEIYNQCLEFKNIKWRVVNYGEEAKKDKELEFEMNQYEGYQYCNQKTAYTGLHFMECYLYDINDKIICHDSFGLFINDNNREVRKLGIED
;
A
#
# COMPACT_ATOMS: atom_id res chain seq x y z
N MET A 1 3.48 5.21 22.97
CA MET A 1 3.66 5.55 21.53
C MET A 1 3.44 4.28 20.76
N VAL A 2 2.56 4.27 19.74
CA VAL A 2 2.17 3.01 19.11
C VAL A 2 3.35 2.39 18.34
N ASN A 3 3.50 1.06 18.43
CA ASN A 3 4.68 0.32 17.95
C ASN A 3 5.11 0.75 16.54
N HIS A 4 4.16 0.96 15.63
CA HIS A 4 4.45 1.31 14.23
C HIS A 4 5.02 2.73 14.03
N ILE A 5 4.60 3.72 14.82
CA ILE A 5 5.21 5.06 14.79
C ILE A 5 6.69 4.96 15.16
N ARG A 6 7.02 4.09 16.14
CA ARG A 6 8.39 3.87 16.56
C ARG A 6 9.22 3.19 15.46
N ILE A 7 8.65 2.27 14.67
CA ILE A 7 9.31 1.68 13.50
C ILE A 7 9.77 2.79 12.56
N PHE A 8 8.87 3.72 12.23
CA PHE A 8 9.16 4.81 11.31
C PHE A 8 10.12 5.87 11.88
N ASP A 9 9.93 6.28 13.14
CA ASP A 9 10.84 7.20 13.82
C ASP A 9 12.26 6.62 13.86
N ASN A 10 12.41 5.34 14.22
CA ASN A 10 13.70 4.66 14.24
C ASN A 10 14.28 4.54 12.82
N LEU A 11 13.46 4.26 11.80
CA LEU A 11 13.90 4.08 10.41
C LEU A 11 14.53 5.38 9.91
N PHE A 12 13.83 6.49 10.16
CA PHE A 12 14.29 7.81 9.77
C PHE A 12 15.55 8.24 10.54
N GLN A 13 15.60 8.03 11.86
CA GLN A 13 16.78 8.34 12.68
C GLN A 13 18.01 7.49 12.30
N SER A 14 17.79 6.21 11.96
CA SER A 14 18.86 5.33 11.46
C SER A 14 19.43 5.86 10.14
N ASN A 15 18.58 6.31 9.23
CA ASN A 15 19.01 6.93 7.98
C ASN A 15 19.76 8.25 8.20
N ILE A 16 19.30 9.13 9.11
CA ILE A 16 20.04 10.34 9.49
C ILE A 16 21.43 9.99 10.02
N SER A 17 21.51 9.08 10.98
CA SER A 17 22.77 8.67 11.62
C SER A 17 23.75 8.06 10.61
N LYS A 18 23.24 7.19 9.72
CA LYS A 18 24.01 6.58 8.62
C LYS A 18 24.66 7.63 7.73
N PHE A 19 23.90 8.65 7.31
CA PHE A 19 24.41 9.67 6.40
C PHE A 19 25.26 10.74 7.10
N GLN A 20 25.04 11.01 8.38
CA GLN A 20 25.95 11.83 9.19
C GLN A 20 27.34 11.19 9.26
N ASN A 21 27.42 9.89 9.55
CA ASN A 21 28.69 9.16 9.61
C ASN A 21 29.43 9.12 8.25
N LEU A 22 28.70 9.11 7.13
CA LEU A 22 29.29 9.17 5.79
C LEU A 22 29.86 10.57 5.45
N THR A 23 29.32 11.64 6.03
CA THR A 23 29.88 13.00 5.84
C THR A 23 31.17 13.24 6.61
N SER A 24 31.41 12.50 7.70
CA SER A 24 32.65 12.57 8.49
C SER A 24 33.81 11.81 7.85
N LYS A 25 34.25 12.23 6.65
CA LYS A 25 35.51 11.88 5.93
C LYS A 25 35.97 10.40 5.82
N SER A 26 35.31 9.41 6.40
CA SER A 26 35.57 8.00 6.20
C SER A 26 34.49 7.41 5.30
N TYR A 27 34.80 7.33 4.00
CA TYR A 27 34.13 6.39 3.10
C TYR A 27 34.47 4.97 3.57
N ILE A 28 33.76 4.47 4.59
CA ILE A 28 33.66 3.02 4.75
C ILE A 28 32.66 2.59 3.68
N ILE A 29 33.19 2.20 2.53
CA ILE A 29 32.47 1.37 1.57
C ILE A 29 31.96 0.20 2.39
N ARG A 30 30.64 0.07 2.56
CA ARG A 30 30.05 -1.15 3.13
C ARG A 30 30.70 -2.32 2.39
N ASN A 31 31.31 -3.25 3.12
CA ASN A 31 31.74 -4.51 2.54
C ASN A 31 30.56 -5.08 1.74
N ASP A 32 30.81 -5.71 0.59
CA ASP A 32 29.74 -6.26 -0.27
C ASP A 32 28.79 -7.19 0.51
N ASN A 33 29.27 -7.81 1.59
CA ASN A 33 28.49 -8.64 2.50
C ASN A 33 27.43 -7.86 3.34
N GLU A 34 27.60 -6.55 3.57
CA GLU A 34 26.63 -5.68 4.27
C GLU A 34 25.70 -4.91 3.33
N LYS A 35 25.88 -5.00 2.00
CA LYS A 35 24.92 -4.43 1.04
C LYS A 35 23.53 -5.07 1.19
N ASN A 36 23.47 -6.29 1.71
CA ASN A 36 22.26 -7.07 1.90
C ASN A 36 21.68 -6.99 3.33
N SER A 37 22.30 -6.26 4.27
CA SER A 37 21.69 -6.05 5.59
C SER A 37 20.63 -4.95 5.51
N TYR A 38 19.38 -5.38 5.55
CA TYR A 38 18.24 -4.47 5.69
C TYR A 38 18.29 -3.84 7.07
N LEU A 39 17.75 -2.63 7.19
CA LEU A 39 17.48 -2.09 8.52
C LEU A 39 16.44 -3.00 9.20
N PRO A 40 16.60 -3.34 10.50
CA PRO A 40 15.65 -4.17 11.23
C PRO A 40 14.18 -3.71 11.06
N MET A 41 13.98 -2.40 10.92
CA MET A 41 12.67 -1.78 10.72
C MET A 41 12.02 -2.13 9.37
N VAL A 42 12.78 -2.42 8.33
CA VAL A 42 12.24 -2.92 7.05
C VAL A 42 11.68 -4.32 7.22
N GLN A 43 12.39 -5.15 7.98
CA GLN A 43 11.93 -6.50 8.31
C GLN A 43 10.66 -6.46 9.19
N GLU A 44 10.59 -5.53 10.15
CA GLU A 44 9.36 -5.32 10.94
C GLU A 44 8.17 -4.93 10.05
N ILE A 45 8.35 -4.05 9.04
CA ILE A 45 7.29 -3.72 8.08
C ILE A 45 6.89 -4.96 7.25
N ARG A 46 7.88 -5.74 6.80
CA ARG A 46 7.62 -6.97 6.03
C ARG A 46 6.78 -7.96 6.83
N GLU A 47 7.14 -8.22 8.08
CA GLU A 47 6.41 -9.12 8.98
C GLU A 47 4.98 -8.66 9.23
N LEU A 48 4.76 -7.36 9.40
CA LEU A 48 3.41 -6.81 9.59
C LEU A 48 2.48 -7.09 8.41
N PHE A 49 3.01 -7.12 7.18
CA PHE A 49 2.22 -7.33 5.96
C PHE A 49 2.44 -8.71 5.31
N GLY A 50 3.02 -9.66 6.06
CA GLY A 50 3.18 -11.05 5.62
C GLY A 50 4.12 -11.20 4.42
N LYS A 51 5.14 -10.36 4.32
CA LYS A 51 6.14 -10.42 3.24
C LYS A 51 7.25 -11.38 3.62
N GLU A 52 7.36 -12.45 2.85
CA GLU A 52 8.31 -13.53 3.04
C GLU A 52 9.46 -13.47 2.03
N GLY A 53 10.52 -14.23 2.28
CA GLY A 53 11.67 -14.30 1.39
C GLY A 53 12.52 -13.02 1.34
N GLU A 54 13.46 -12.99 0.42
CA GLU A 54 14.32 -11.82 0.19
C GLU A 54 13.54 -10.68 -0.45
N ILE A 55 13.95 -9.44 -0.16
CA ILE A 55 13.44 -8.28 -0.89
C ILE A 55 13.75 -8.46 -2.38
N PHE A 56 12.71 -8.35 -3.21
CA PHE A 56 12.80 -8.58 -4.64
C PHE A 56 13.94 -7.81 -5.32
N SER A 57 14.02 -6.49 -5.07
CA SER A 57 15.01 -5.65 -5.74
C SER A 57 16.13 -5.15 -4.82
N LYS A 58 17.36 -5.32 -5.32
CA LYS A 58 18.62 -4.95 -4.66
C LYS A 58 19.28 -3.72 -5.26
N SER A 59 18.86 -3.28 -6.45
CA SER A 59 19.47 -2.18 -7.19
C SER A 59 18.43 -1.29 -7.87
N ILE A 60 18.81 -0.04 -8.11
CA ILE A 60 18.06 0.89 -8.95
C ILE A 60 18.33 0.62 -10.44
N GLY A 61 17.38 0.96 -11.31
CA GLY A 61 17.56 0.93 -12.77
C GLY A 61 16.73 -0.16 -13.43
N THR A 62 17.35 -1.01 -14.24
CA THR A 62 16.64 -2.10 -14.95
C THR A 62 15.94 -3.03 -13.97
N HIS A 63 14.65 -3.29 -14.23
CA HIS A 63 13.85 -4.20 -13.44
C HIS A 63 14.37 -5.65 -13.59
N PRO A 64 14.51 -6.43 -12.50
CA PRO A 64 15.23 -7.70 -12.50
C PRO A 64 14.77 -8.74 -13.53
N ASP A 65 13.48 -8.79 -13.85
CA ASP A 65 12.95 -9.72 -14.87
C ASP A 65 13.52 -9.46 -16.27
N PHE A 66 14.00 -8.23 -16.54
CA PHE A 66 14.42 -7.80 -17.86
C PHE A 66 15.94 -7.60 -17.97
N PHE A 67 16.71 -8.23 -17.08
CA PHE A 67 18.14 -8.33 -17.31
C PHE A 67 18.41 -9.19 -18.56
N GLY A 68 19.14 -8.62 -19.53
CA GLY A 68 19.55 -9.33 -20.74
C GLY A 68 18.63 -9.21 -21.95
N ILE A 69 17.51 -8.50 -21.86
CA ILE A 69 16.58 -8.30 -23.00
C ILE A 69 17.03 -7.19 -23.97
N GLU A 70 18.33 -6.87 -24.04
CA GLU A 70 18.83 -5.68 -24.74
C GLU A 70 18.45 -5.60 -26.23
N ASN A 71 18.15 -6.74 -26.87
CA ASN A 71 17.77 -6.85 -28.28
C ASN A 71 16.37 -7.45 -28.48
N THR A 72 15.58 -7.61 -27.42
CA THR A 72 14.24 -8.19 -27.46
C THR A 72 13.25 -7.29 -26.73
N ASN A 73 11.98 -7.43 -27.06
CA ASN A 73 10.91 -6.77 -26.34
C ASN A 73 10.08 -7.82 -25.63
N GLU A 74 9.64 -7.52 -24.41
CA GLU A 74 8.83 -8.44 -23.61
C GLU A 74 7.56 -7.75 -23.12
N TYR A 75 6.44 -8.45 -23.21
CA TYR A 75 5.16 -7.99 -22.65
C TYR A 75 5.00 -8.57 -21.25
N GLN A 76 4.86 -7.69 -20.26
CA GLN A 76 4.65 -8.10 -18.86
C GLN A 76 3.97 -6.96 -18.10
N TYR A 77 2.91 -7.30 -17.36
CA TYR A 77 2.16 -6.35 -16.55
C TYR A 77 3.07 -5.58 -15.58
N ILE A 78 2.63 -4.39 -15.18
CA ILE A 78 3.27 -3.68 -14.08
C ILE A 78 2.30 -2.73 -13.38
N CYS A 79 2.41 -2.64 -12.05
CA CYS A 79 1.80 -1.58 -11.26
C CYS A 79 2.84 -0.48 -11.03
N SER A 80 2.62 0.69 -11.60
CA SER A 80 3.54 1.82 -11.56
C SER A 80 3.14 2.80 -10.47
N LEU A 81 4.10 3.19 -9.63
CA LEU A 81 3.92 4.16 -8.57
C LEU A 81 4.92 5.30 -8.72
N PHE A 82 4.41 6.53 -8.78
CA PHE A 82 5.22 7.75 -8.76
C PHE A 82 5.00 8.49 -7.45
N VAL A 83 6.09 8.87 -6.80
CA VAL A 83 6.07 9.73 -5.61
C VAL A 83 6.81 11.02 -5.90
N ASP A 84 6.18 12.14 -5.56
CA ASP A 84 6.80 13.47 -5.56
C ASP A 84 6.80 14.02 -4.14
N ILE A 85 8.00 14.36 -3.66
CA ILE A 85 8.23 14.92 -2.33
C ILE A 85 8.53 16.40 -2.51
N SER A 86 7.50 17.23 -2.32
CA SER A 86 7.59 18.68 -2.50
C SER A 86 7.69 19.42 -1.15
N GLY A 87 8.29 20.61 -1.19
CA GLY A 87 8.53 21.45 -0.01
C GLY A 87 9.93 21.32 0.59
N SER A 88 10.72 20.35 0.14
CA SER A 88 12.11 20.16 0.55
C SER A 88 13.01 21.36 0.19
N THR A 89 12.66 22.16 -0.81
CA THR A 89 13.39 23.39 -1.19
C THR A 89 13.52 24.37 -0.03
N LYS A 90 12.57 24.36 0.92
CA LYS A 90 12.63 25.19 2.13
C LYS A 90 13.82 24.82 3.03
N LEU A 91 14.30 23.57 2.98
CA LEU A 91 15.52 23.16 3.68
C LEU A 91 16.73 23.97 3.20
N ALA A 92 16.83 24.24 1.90
CA ALA A 92 17.94 24.99 1.31
C ALA A 92 17.95 26.47 1.68
N LEU A 93 16.82 27.01 2.16
CA LEU A 93 16.73 28.37 2.67
C LEU A 93 17.23 28.49 4.11
N LYS A 94 17.26 27.38 4.86
CA LYS A 94 17.57 27.36 6.30
C LYS A 94 18.93 26.73 6.61
N TYR A 95 19.34 25.74 5.82
CA TYR A 95 20.51 24.92 6.12
C TYR A 95 21.56 24.98 5.02
N SER A 96 22.80 24.67 5.39
CA SER A 96 23.89 24.47 4.43
C SER A 96 23.59 23.32 3.48
N LEU A 97 24.23 23.32 2.30
CA LEU A 97 24.06 22.25 1.30
C LEU A 97 24.32 20.85 1.87
N ASP A 98 25.29 20.70 2.78
CA ASP A 98 25.58 19.41 3.44
C ASP A 98 24.41 18.92 4.30
N LYS A 99 23.80 19.82 5.08
CA LYS A 99 22.61 19.50 5.89
C LYS A 99 21.39 19.24 5.02
N VAL A 100 21.21 20.01 3.94
CA VAL A 100 20.14 19.76 2.96
C VAL A 100 20.29 18.38 2.33
N LYS A 101 21.50 18.03 1.89
CA LYS A 101 21.82 16.71 1.36
C LYS A 101 21.53 15.61 2.38
N LEU A 102 21.95 15.80 3.62
CA LEU A 102 21.70 14.85 4.71
C LEU A 102 20.20 14.56 4.86
N TYR A 103 19.38 15.61 5.02
CA TYR A 103 17.95 15.45 5.24
C TYR A 103 17.22 14.89 4.02
N LYS A 104 17.50 15.42 2.82
CA LYS A 104 16.91 14.89 1.57
C LYS A 104 17.24 13.41 1.39
N ASN A 105 18.48 13.02 1.62
CA ASN A 105 18.90 11.63 1.45
C ASN A 105 18.26 10.72 2.51
N ALA A 106 18.08 11.19 3.74
CA ALA A 106 17.35 10.45 4.78
C ALA A 106 15.87 10.25 4.42
N ILE A 107 15.21 11.27 3.88
CA ILE A 107 13.81 11.21 3.45
C ILE A 107 13.66 10.22 2.28
N ILE A 108 14.44 10.38 1.21
CA ILE A 108 14.37 9.54 0.02
C ILE A 108 14.73 8.09 0.36
N SER A 109 15.75 7.86 1.20
CA SER A 109 16.13 6.51 1.62
C SER A 109 15.03 5.85 2.45
N SER A 110 14.39 6.59 3.36
CA SER A 110 13.28 6.02 4.15
C SER A 110 12.09 5.66 3.27
N ALA A 111 11.79 6.48 2.25
CA ALA A 111 10.76 6.16 1.26
C ALA A 111 11.11 4.89 0.47
N ILE A 112 12.35 4.78 -0.02
CA ILE A 112 12.84 3.60 -0.73
C ILE A 112 12.72 2.35 0.13
N GLU A 113 13.13 2.40 1.39
CA GLU A 113 13.03 1.26 2.30
C GLU A 113 11.57 0.85 2.56
N ILE A 114 10.63 1.81 2.67
CA ILE A 114 9.19 1.51 2.74
C ILE A 114 8.73 0.79 1.48
N PHE A 115 9.05 1.28 0.27
CA PHE A 115 8.62 0.64 -0.97
C PHE A 115 9.22 -0.76 -1.15
N ARG A 116 10.50 -0.92 -0.80
CA ARG A 116 11.20 -2.20 -0.85
C ARG A 116 10.65 -3.21 0.15
N ALA A 117 10.10 -2.77 1.28
CA ALA A 117 9.42 -3.67 2.21
C ALA A 117 8.24 -4.41 1.54
N PHE A 118 7.61 -3.82 0.52
CA PHE A 118 6.52 -4.43 -0.26
C PHE A 118 6.99 -4.95 -1.62
N ASP A 119 8.27 -5.29 -1.74
CA ASP A 119 8.88 -5.80 -2.98
C ASP A 119 8.80 -4.82 -4.17
N GLY A 120 8.68 -3.53 -3.87
CA GLY A 120 8.77 -2.48 -4.88
C GLY A 120 10.19 -2.35 -5.43
N HIS A 121 10.32 -2.40 -6.76
CA HIS A 121 11.57 -2.13 -7.45
C HIS A 121 11.71 -0.63 -7.74
N ILE A 122 12.79 -0.03 -7.24
CA ILE A 122 13.10 1.37 -7.54
C ILE A 122 13.68 1.45 -8.94
N HIS A 123 12.93 1.96 -9.90
CA HIS A 123 13.43 2.12 -11.27
C HIS A 123 14.30 3.36 -11.40
N ARG A 124 13.83 4.49 -10.85
CA ARG A 124 14.49 5.79 -11.03
C ARG A 124 14.26 6.72 -9.83
N ILE A 125 15.28 7.52 -9.53
CA ILE A 125 15.23 8.66 -8.62
C ILE A 125 15.59 9.90 -9.45
N GLN A 126 14.70 10.89 -9.49
CA GLN A 126 14.93 12.15 -10.21
C GLN A 126 14.67 13.32 -9.27
N GLY A 127 15.75 13.89 -8.73
CA GLY A 127 15.63 14.85 -7.64
C GLY A 127 15.00 14.19 -6.42
N ASP A 128 13.84 14.70 -5.97
CA ASP A 128 13.08 14.13 -4.87
C ASP A 128 11.90 13.24 -5.34
N ALA A 129 11.77 13.02 -6.65
CA ALA A 129 10.78 12.13 -7.22
C ALA A 129 11.33 10.70 -7.33
N VAL A 130 10.48 9.71 -7.06
CA VAL A 130 10.83 8.28 -7.13
C VAL A 130 9.80 7.55 -7.98
N LEU A 131 10.29 6.78 -8.95
CA LEU A 131 9.49 5.83 -9.73
C LEU A 131 9.75 4.42 -9.21
N VAL A 132 8.67 3.76 -8.80
CA VAL A 132 8.66 2.41 -8.26
C VAL A 132 7.75 1.53 -9.09
N TYR A 133 8.22 0.33 -9.41
CA TYR A 133 7.42 -0.72 -10.03
C TYR A 133 7.09 -1.80 -9.02
N PHE A 134 5.83 -2.23 -9.00
CA PHE A 134 5.35 -3.40 -8.28
C PHE A 134 4.84 -4.42 -9.29
N GLY A 135 5.34 -5.65 -9.19
CA GLY A 135 5.04 -6.72 -10.14
C GLY A 135 6.31 -7.35 -10.67
N HIS A 136 6.31 -8.67 -10.73
CA HIS A 136 7.35 -9.48 -11.37
C HIS A 136 6.72 -10.80 -11.82
N LYS A 137 7.43 -11.57 -12.64
CA LYS A 137 6.93 -12.81 -13.27
C LYS A 137 6.37 -13.86 -12.29
N GLU A 138 6.83 -13.84 -11.03
CA GLU A 138 6.44 -14.76 -9.96
C GLU A 138 5.37 -14.18 -9.02
N LEU A 139 4.97 -12.91 -9.21
CA LEU A 139 3.95 -12.25 -8.40
C LEU A 139 2.64 -12.21 -9.15
N GLU A 140 1.54 -12.44 -8.43
CA GLU A 140 0.20 -12.27 -8.98
C GLU A 140 -0.11 -10.77 -9.18
N LYS A 141 -0.86 -10.44 -10.23
CA LYS A 141 -1.21 -9.05 -10.59
C LYS A 141 -1.95 -8.33 -9.46
N SER A 142 -2.86 -9.01 -8.77
CA SER A 142 -3.58 -8.48 -7.61
C SER A 142 -2.62 -8.08 -6.50
N ASP A 143 -1.59 -8.88 -6.26
CA ASP A 143 -0.66 -8.70 -5.15
C ASP A 143 0.31 -7.56 -5.44
N ALA A 144 0.71 -7.39 -6.70
CA ALA A 144 1.43 -6.20 -7.15
C ALA A 144 0.64 -4.90 -6.85
N ILE A 145 -0.67 -4.89 -7.11
CA ILE A 145 -1.52 -3.73 -6.83
C ILE A 145 -1.70 -3.52 -5.31
N ILE A 146 -1.95 -4.59 -4.55
CA ILE A 146 -2.07 -4.54 -3.09
C ILE A 146 -0.78 -4.00 -2.46
N ASN A 147 0.38 -4.47 -2.92
CA ASN A 147 1.70 -3.99 -2.47
C ASN A 147 1.87 -2.50 -2.72
N ALA A 148 1.52 -2.03 -3.93
CA ALA A 148 1.60 -0.61 -4.27
C ALA A 148 0.70 0.25 -3.36
N ILE A 149 -0.54 -0.18 -3.11
CA ILE A 149 -1.50 0.54 -2.25
C ILE A 149 -1.05 0.56 -0.79
N ASN A 150 -0.60 -0.58 -0.26
CA ASN A 150 -0.12 -0.69 1.11
C ASN A 150 1.13 0.18 1.32
N ALA A 151 2.11 0.07 0.42
CA ALA A 151 3.34 0.86 0.48
C ALA A 151 3.06 2.37 0.36
N ALA A 152 2.20 2.77 -0.56
CA ALA A 152 1.81 4.17 -0.73
C ALA A 152 1.09 4.71 0.52
N SER A 153 0.20 3.91 1.12
CA SER A 153 -0.53 4.28 2.32
C SER A 153 0.41 4.45 3.51
N LEU A 154 1.35 3.53 3.71
CA LEU A 154 2.38 3.67 4.74
C LEU A 154 3.35 4.82 4.47
N MET A 155 3.66 5.12 3.21
CA MET A 155 4.45 6.30 2.87
C MET A 155 3.74 7.59 3.30
N GLN A 156 2.42 7.68 3.10
CA GLN A 156 1.66 8.83 3.59
C GLN A 156 1.53 8.85 5.12
N TYR A 157 1.42 7.69 5.77
CA TYR A 157 1.45 7.59 7.23
C TYR A 157 2.78 8.08 7.80
N PHE A 158 3.90 7.63 7.23
CA PHE A 158 5.25 8.07 7.57
C PHE A 158 5.38 9.60 7.44
N ASN A 159 4.82 10.16 6.38
CA ASN A 159 4.79 11.61 6.18
C ASN A 159 3.98 12.34 7.25
N ALA A 160 2.75 11.87 7.51
CA ALA A 160 1.81 12.49 8.43
C ALA A 160 2.24 12.37 9.91
N THR A 161 3.13 11.44 10.23
CA THR A 161 3.61 11.17 11.59
C THR A 161 5.07 11.60 11.77
N THR A 162 6.02 10.76 11.36
CA THR A 162 7.46 10.95 11.59
C THR A 162 8.01 12.18 10.90
N LEU A 163 7.75 12.35 9.59
CA LEU A 163 8.31 13.50 8.86
C LEU A 163 7.69 14.81 9.32
N LYS A 164 6.36 14.86 9.50
CA LYS A 164 5.68 16.03 10.04
C LYS A 164 6.30 16.47 11.37
N LYS A 165 6.42 15.54 12.33
CA LYS A 165 7.03 15.81 13.65
C LYS A 165 8.48 16.29 13.53
N PHE A 166 9.27 15.69 12.64
CA PHE A 166 10.64 16.12 12.39
C PHE A 166 10.70 17.56 11.86
N PHE A 167 9.92 17.90 10.83
CA PHE A 167 9.90 19.26 10.26
C PHE A 167 9.40 20.30 11.27
N GLU A 168 8.38 19.97 12.06
CA GLU A 168 7.89 20.84 13.13
C GLU A 168 8.95 21.08 14.21
N SER A 169 9.69 20.04 14.62
CA SER A 169 10.80 20.18 15.58
C SER A 169 11.93 21.07 15.05
N GLU A 170 12.10 21.09 13.73
CA GLU A 170 13.02 21.96 13.02
C GLU A 170 12.39 23.33 12.68
N ASN A 171 11.22 23.71 13.22
CA ASN A 171 10.50 24.95 12.89
C ASN A 171 10.35 25.17 11.38
N LEU A 172 9.99 24.12 10.65
CA LEU A 172 9.72 24.13 9.23
C LEU A 172 8.30 23.64 8.95
N GLU A 173 7.72 24.18 7.90
CA GLU A 173 6.45 23.67 7.36
C GLU A 173 6.62 22.19 6.93
N PRO A 174 5.64 21.32 7.26
CA PRO A 174 5.67 19.93 6.86
C PRO A 174 5.79 19.73 5.34
N LEU A 175 6.42 18.62 4.95
CA LEU A 175 6.50 18.20 3.56
C LEU A 175 5.13 17.91 2.97
N LYS A 176 5.06 18.00 1.64
CA LYS A 176 3.88 17.65 0.86
C LYS A 176 4.23 16.51 -0.08
N ILE A 177 3.67 15.33 0.18
CA ILE A 177 3.90 14.14 -0.64
C ILE A 177 2.69 13.86 -1.51
N ARG A 178 2.91 13.69 -2.80
CA ARG A 178 1.90 13.29 -3.77
C ARG A 178 2.26 11.94 -4.35
N ILE A 179 1.30 11.04 -4.43
CA ILE A 179 1.50 9.70 -4.99
C ILE A 179 0.47 9.44 -6.09
N GLY A 180 0.91 8.89 -7.20
CA GLY A 180 0.07 8.41 -8.29
C GLY A 180 0.35 6.94 -8.56
N ILE A 181 -0.70 6.14 -8.73
CA ILE A 181 -0.60 4.71 -8.99
C ILE A 181 -1.51 4.34 -10.15
N ASP A 182 -0.98 3.56 -11.10
CA ASP A 182 -1.80 2.91 -12.13
C ASP A 182 -1.27 1.52 -12.47
N PHE A 183 -2.13 0.71 -13.09
CA PHE A 183 -1.84 -0.66 -13.45
C PHE A 183 -2.03 -0.88 -14.95
N GLY A 184 -0.98 -1.37 -15.61
CA GLY A 184 -1.04 -1.89 -16.97
C GLY A 184 -0.94 -3.41 -16.93
N ASP A 185 -1.85 -4.08 -17.63
CA ASP A 185 -1.84 -5.54 -17.81
C ASP A 185 -0.83 -5.96 -18.89
N ASP A 186 -0.54 -7.26 -19.02
CA ASP A 186 0.52 -7.82 -19.88
C ASP A 186 0.50 -7.24 -21.30
N SER A 187 -0.67 -7.20 -21.94
CA SER A 187 -0.85 -6.70 -23.30
C SER A 187 -0.64 -5.18 -23.46
N SER A 188 -0.58 -4.43 -22.36
CA SER A 188 -0.52 -2.96 -22.35
C SER A 188 0.82 -2.40 -21.86
N VAL A 189 1.79 -3.27 -21.61
CA VAL A 189 3.09 -2.91 -21.06
C VAL A 189 4.19 -3.64 -21.84
N LEU A 190 4.90 -2.88 -22.67
CA LEU A 190 6.04 -3.38 -23.45
C LEU A 190 7.35 -2.95 -22.78
N TRP A 191 8.13 -3.90 -22.31
CA TRP A 191 9.48 -3.70 -21.82
C TRP A 191 10.48 -3.77 -22.96
N SER A 192 11.30 -2.73 -23.09
CA SER A 192 12.28 -2.61 -24.18
C SER A 192 13.40 -1.65 -23.82
N LYS A 193 14.51 -1.76 -24.54
CA LYS A 193 15.65 -0.84 -24.45
C LYS A 193 15.31 0.48 -25.14
N TYR A 194 15.37 1.57 -24.39
CA TYR A 194 15.29 2.94 -24.89
C TYR A 194 16.67 3.57 -24.93
N GLY A 195 16.93 4.39 -25.95
CA GLY A 195 18.19 5.12 -26.11
C GLY A 195 19.13 4.48 -27.14
N ILE A 196 20.42 4.75 -27.00
CA ILE A 196 21.47 4.30 -27.91
C ILE A 196 22.52 3.47 -27.16
N ASP A 197 23.42 2.82 -27.90
CA ASP A 197 24.46 2.00 -27.29
C ASP A 197 25.32 2.84 -26.33
N GLY A 198 25.53 2.31 -25.12
CA GLY A 198 26.21 2.99 -24.02
C GLY A 198 25.40 4.06 -23.28
N ILE A 199 24.24 4.49 -23.80
CA ILE A 199 23.35 5.48 -23.19
C ILE A 199 21.90 5.01 -23.35
N ASN A 200 21.52 4.02 -22.54
CA ASN A 200 20.21 3.40 -22.63
C ASN A 200 19.64 3.01 -21.25
N GLU A 201 18.36 2.69 -21.25
CA GLU A 201 17.62 2.15 -20.12
C GLU A 201 16.58 1.15 -20.64
N ILE A 202 16.43 0.02 -19.95
CA ILE A 202 15.30 -0.87 -20.18
C ILE A 202 14.14 -0.35 -19.35
N THR A 203 13.05 0.05 -20.00
CA THR A 203 11.91 0.70 -19.34
C THR A 203 10.58 0.24 -19.95
N SER A 204 9.49 0.53 -19.25
CA SER A 204 8.15 0.19 -19.70
C SER A 204 7.61 1.24 -20.68
N THR A 205 7.19 0.79 -21.86
CA THR A 205 6.32 1.55 -22.75
C THR A 205 4.87 1.20 -22.40
N SER A 206 4.21 2.09 -21.67
CA SER A 206 2.81 1.92 -21.30
C SER A 206 2.14 3.25 -21.02
N ILE A 207 0.94 3.44 -21.57
CA ILE A 207 0.09 4.57 -21.21
C ILE A 207 -0.24 4.57 -19.72
N HIS A 208 -0.31 3.40 -19.07
CA HIS A 208 -0.58 3.31 -17.64
C HIS A 208 0.60 3.80 -16.79
N THR A 209 1.84 3.53 -17.20
CA THR A 209 3.04 4.13 -16.56
C THR A 209 3.01 5.65 -16.66
N ASP A 210 2.69 6.21 -17.83
CA ASP A 210 2.55 7.65 -18.02
C ASP A 210 1.41 8.25 -17.20
N LEU A 211 0.28 7.55 -17.10
CA LEU A 211 -0.88 7.97 -16.32
C LEU A 211 -0.56 7.98 -14.83
N ALA A 212 0.21 7.03 -14.29
CA ALA A 212 0.65 7.04 -12.90
C ALA A 212 1.42 8.33 -12.55
N SER A 213 2.31 8.79 -13.43
CA SER A 213 3.00 10.09 -13.26
C SER A 213 2.02 11.28 -13.31
N LYS A 214 1.05 11.24 -14.22
CA LYS A 214 -0.01 12.28 -14.30
C LYS A 214 -0.90 12.27 -13.06
N PHE A 215 -1.20 11.10 -12.49
CA PHE A 215 -1.94 10.96 -11.24
C PHE A 215 -1.18 11.55 -10.06
N GLN A 216 0.12 11.30 -9.96
CA GLN A 216 0.96 11.93 -8.94
C GLN A 216 0.87 13.45 -9.03
N ASN A 217 0.97 14.02 -10.24
CA ASN A 217 0.86 15.46 -10.44
C ASN A 217 -0.54 16.02 -10.12
N LYS A 218 -1.59 15.20 -10.30
CA LYS A 218 -2.97 15.58 -9.97
C LYS A 218 -3.35 15.29 -8.52
N ALA A 219 -2.58 14.50 -7.77
CA ALA A 219 -2.91 14.17 -6.39
C ALA A 219 -2.92 15.45 -5.52
N PRO A 220 -3.94 15.64 -4.66
CA PRO A 220 -3.87 16.64 -3.60
C PRO A 220 -2.64 16.41 -2.71
N SER A 221 -2.19 17.44 -2.01
CA SER A 221 -1.09 17.28 -1.05
C SER A 221 -1.42 16.21 0.00
N ASN A 222 -0.46 15.33 0.27
CA ASN A 222 -0.58 14.23 1.24
C ASN A 222 -1.69 13.23 0.91
N LYS A 223 -2.02 13.09 -0.39
CA LYS A 223 -2.99 12.13 -0.89
C LYS A 223 -2.40 11.25 -1.98
N ILE A 224 -3.11 10.16 -2.24
CA ILE A 224 -2.79 9.16 -3.26
C ILE A 224 -3.88 9.26 -4.32
N MET A 225 -3.50 9.26 -5.59
CA MET A 225 -4.41 9.20 -6.73
C MET A 225 -4.23 7.86 -7.42
N ILE A 226 -5.32 7.14 -7.64
CA ILE A 226 -5.32 5.83 -8.29
C ILE A 226 -6.08 5.87 -9.61
N GLY A 227 -5.60 5.11 -10.58
CA GLY A 227 -6.26 4.92 -11.87
C GLY A 227 -7.44 3.94 -11.81
N GLU A 228 -8.24 3.95 -12.89
CA GLU A 228 -9.40 3.08 -13.04
C GLU A 228 -9.06 1.60 -12.94
N ASN A 229 -7.93 1.16 -13.49
CA ASN A 229 -7.51 -0.25 -13.45
C ASN A 229 -7.20 -0.72 -12.03
N ILE A 230 -6.58 0.12 -11.21
CA ILE A 230 -6.33 -0.18 -9.78
C ILE A 230 -7.64 -0.50 -9.08
N ASN A 231 -8.64 0.36 -9.26
CA ASN A 231 -9.96 0.15 -8.69
C ASN A 231 -10.64 -1.09 -9.27
N LYS A 232 -10.75 -1.21 -10.59
CA LYS A 232 -11.51 -2.30 -11.23
C LYS A 232 -10.92 -3.68 -10.97
N TYR A 233 -9.59 -3.77 -10.93
CA TYR A 233 -8.91 -5.03 -10.75
C TYR A 233 -9.11 -5.54 -9.32
N LEU A 234 -9.01 -4.69 -8.30
CA LEU A 234 -9.23 -5.09 -6.89
C LEU A 234 -10.66 -4.91 -6.36
N ASP A 235 -11.56 -4.33 -7.16
CA ASP A 235 -12.93 -3.94 -6.78
C ASP A 235 -12.98 -3.17 -5.44
N ILE A 236 -12.20 -2.07 -5.37
CA ILE A 236 -11.97 -1.35 -4.13
C ILE A 236 -13.27 -0.68 -3.65
N PRO A 237 -13.70 -0.85 -2.38
CA PRO A 237 -14.90 -0.22 -1.85
C PRO A 237 -14.91 1.32 -1.99
N LYS A 238 -16.08 1.89 -2.28
CA LYS A 238 -16.26 3.36 -2.36
C LYS A 238 -15.90 4.09 -1.07
N LYS A 239 -15.96 3.44 0.10
CA LYS A 239 -15.54 4.08 1.37
C LYS A 239 -14.05 4.45 1.40
N PHE A 240 -13.22 3.80 0.58
CA PHE A 240 -11.78 4.06 0.46
C PHE A 240 -11.40 4.89 -0.77
N ARG A 241 -12.38 5.41 -1.50
CA ARG A 241 -12.15 6.21 -2.70
C ARG A 241 -13.05 7.44 -2.70
N SER A 242 -12.54 8.55 -3.21
CA SER A 242 -13.35 9.75 -3.39
C SER A 242 -13.02 10.45 -4.70
N ILE A 243 -14.01 11.18 -5.22
CA ILE A 243 -13.84 11.99 -6.41
C ILE A 243 -12.98 13.19 -6.03
N LYS A 244 -11.96 13.47 -6.84
CA LYS A 244 -11.18 14.70 -6.67
C LYS A 244 -12.07 15.93 -6.93
N ILE A 245 -12.07 16.87 -6.00
CA ILE A 245 -12.78 18.16 -6.12
C ILE A 245 -11.75 19.28 -6.26
N GLU A 246 -11.94 20.18 -7.23
CA GLU A 246 -11.18 21.41 -7.39
C GLU A 246 -12.12 22.63 -7.32
N LYS A 247 -11.70 23.69 -6.63
CA LYS A 247 -12.46 24.95 -6.60
C LYS A 247 -12.15 25.77 -7.83
N ASN A 248 -13.17 26.07 -8.63
CA ASN A 248 -13.07 27.03 -9.73
C ASN A 248 -14.06 28.17 -9.48
N ASN A 249 -13.57 29.39 -9.33
CA ASN A 249 -14.38 30.58 -9.00
C ASN A 249 -15.34 30.35 -7.80
N GLY A 250 -14.88 29.61 -6.78
CA GLY A 250 -15.68 29.29 -5.58
C GLY A 250 -16.65 28.12 -5.72
N VAL A 251 -16.80 27.54 -6.92
CA VAL A 251 -17.63 26.37 -7.17
C VAL A 251 -16.78 25.10 -7.14
N ASP A 252 -17.26 24.08 -6.45
CA ASP A 252 -16.65 22.76 -6.42
C ASP A 252 -16.88 22.04 -7.76
N VAL A 253 -15.79 21.72 -8.45
CA VAL A 253 -15.80 21.02 -9.74
C VAL A 253 -15.19 19.64 -9.57
N GLU A 254 -15.97 18.61 -9.90
CA GLU A 254 -15.52 17.23 -9.90
C GLU A 254 -14.53 16.95 -11.05
N LYS A 255 -13.40 16.34 -10.72
CA LYS A 255 -12.36 15.91 -11.68
C LYS A 255 -12.29 14.39 -11.73
N ARG A 256 -13.25 13.79 -12.43
CA ARG A 256 -13.40 12.32 -12.52
C ARG A 256 -12.45 11.64 -13.50
N TYR A 257 -11.99 12.34 -14.52
CA TYR A 257 -11.28 11.75 -15.65
C TYR A 257 -9.95 12.44 -15.90
N ILE A 258 -8.90 11.67 -16.16
CA ILE A 258 -7.59 12.17 -16.61
C ILE A 258 -7.51 12.26 -18.13
N LEU A 259 -8.13 11.30 -18.82
CA LEU A 259 -8.36 11.30 -20.25
C LEU A 259 -9.85 11.49 -20.47
N ASN A 260 -10.21 12.53 -21.23
CA ASN A 260 -11.58 12.80 -21.61
C ASN A 260 -11.59 13.42 -23.00
N THR A 261 -11.41 12.58 -24.02
CA THR A 261 -11.48 13.00 -25.41
C THR A 261 -12.45 12.10 -26.16
N ASN A 262 -13.16 12.65 -27.15
CA ASN A 262 -14.17 11.91 -27.90
C ASN A 262 -13.61 10.66 -28.59
N ASN A 263 -12.33 10.67 -28.97
CA ASN A 263 -11.72 9.63 -29.80
C ASN A 263 -10.90 8.61 -28.99
N LEU A 264 -10.28 9.01 -27.86
CA LEU A 264 -9.43 8.12 -27.05
C LEU A 264 -10.16 7.51 -25.86
N GLY A 265 -11.45 7.83 -25.70
CA GLY A 265 -12.27 7.39 -24.58
C GLY A 265 -12.03 8.17 -23.29
N ARG A 266 -12.62 7.65 -22.21
CA ARG A 266 -12.48 8.17 -20.85
C ARG A 266 -11.70 7.18 -19.99
N TYR A 267 -10.83 7.70 -19.14
CA TYR A 267 -10.15 6.94 -18.10
C TYR A 267 -10.27 7.68 -16.78
N SER A 268 -10.88 7.03 -15.78
CA SER A 268 -11.16 7.69 -14.50
C SER A 268 -9.96 7.72 -13.55
N MET A 269 -10.01 8.64 -12.60
CA MET A 269 -9.06 8.74 -11.49
C MET A 269 -9.79 9.11 -10.21
N GLU A 270 -9.32 8.58 -9.07
CA GLU A 270 -9.93 8.81 -7.77
C GLU A 270 -8.87 8.97 -6.68
N VAL A 271 -9.19 9.80 -5.67
CA VAL A 271 -8.39 9.90 -4.45
C VAL A 271 -8.56 8.59 -3.69
N PHE A 272 -7.46 7.92 -3.35
CA PHE A 272 -7.48 6.81 -2.43
C PHE A 272 -7.37 7.33 -0.98
N GLU A 273 -8.36 6.99 -0.16
CA GLU A 273 -8.47 7.43 1.23
C GLU A 273 -7.61 6.57 2.14
N TRP A 274 -6.30 6.74 2.02
CA TRP A 274 -5.28 5.95 2.74
C TRP A 274 -5.47 5.96 4.27
N GLU A 275 -5.94 7.07 4.84
CA GLU A 275 -6.24 7.17 6.28
C GLU A 275 -7.35 6.20 6.69
N LYS A 276 -8.46 6.18 5.94
CA LYS A 276 -9.57 5.25 6.19
C LYS A 276 -9.13 3.81 5.95
N TYR A 277 -8.33 3.59 4.90
CA TYR A 277 -7.82 2.27 4.56
C TYR A 277 -6.91 1.73 5.68
N LEU A 278 -5.93 2.50 6.16
CA LEU A 278 -5.06 2.08 7.27
C LEU A 278 -5.81 1.94 8.60
N ASN A 279 -6.75 2.84 8.91
CA ASN A 279 -7.61 2.72 10.10
C ASN A 279 -8.49 1.46 10.10
N SER A 280 -8.70 0.83 8.95
CA SER A 280 -9.51 -0.39 8.87
C SER A 280 -8.70 -1.67 9.09
N PHE A 281 -7.38 -1.60 9.31
CA PHE A 281 -6.57 -2.78 9.65
C PHE A 281 -6.72 -3.12 11.11
N SER A 282 -6.98 -4.38 11.44
CA SER A 282 -7.01 -4.85 12.83
C SER A 282 -5.60 -4.86 13.44
N MET A 283 -4.58 -5.12 12.63
CA MET A 283 -3.18 -5.19 13.06
C MET A 283 -2.50 -3.82 13.26
N LEU A 284 -3.13 -2.74 12.81
CA LEU A 284 -2.64 -1.38 12.98
C LEU A 284 -3.50 -0.69 14.03
N PRO A 285 -2.93 0.17 14.89
CA PRO A 285 -3.75 0.97 15.77
C PRO A 285 -4.63 1.94 14.96
N PRO A 286 -5.78 2.34 15.52
CA PRO A 286 -6.49 3.48 14.99
C PRO A 286 -5.67 4.76 15.17
N PHE A 287 -5.89 5.75 14.30
CA PHE A 287 -5.21 7.04 14.36
C PHE A 287 -5.65 7.88 15.57
N SER A 288 -6.86 7.64 16.07
CA SER A 288 -7.38 8.22 17.32
C SER A 288 -7.99 7.11 18.17
N THR A 289 -7.67 7.12 19.47
CA THR A 289 -8.24 6.22 20.48
C THR A 289 -9.05 7.01 21.52
N GLU A 290 -9.30 8.30 21.30
CA GLU A 290 -9.85 9.21 22.32
C GLU A 290 -11.23 8.78 22.84
N ASN A 291 -11.98 8.01 22.04
CA ASN A 291 -13.33 7.56 22.37
C ASN A 291 -13.46 6.04 22.58
N GLU A 292 -12.36 5.29 22.54
CA GLU A 292 -12.40 3.82 22.61
C GLU A 292 -11.76 3.31 23.90
N GLN A 293 -12.55 2.58 24.70
CA GLN A 293 -12.05 1.94 25.93
C GLN A 293 -11.09 0.79 25.61
N PHE A 294 -11.42 0.01 24.57
CA PHE A 294 -10.64 -1.13 24.10
C PHE A 294 -10.51 -1.09 22.57
N TYR A 295 -9.33 -1.40 22.05
CA TYR A 295 -9.06 -1.38 20.61
C TYR A 295 -8.02 -2.42 20.16
N SER A 296 -8.08 -2.79 18.89
CA SER A 296 -7.11 -3.68 18.24
C SER A 296 -5.86 -2.91 17.77
N PRO A 297 -4.65 -3.49 17.83
CA PRO A 297 -4.31 -4.84 18.31
C PRO A 297 -3.93 -4.89 19.81
N ARG A 298 -4.18 -3.82 20.59
CA ARG A 298 -3.72 -3.72 21.98
C ARG A 298 -4.46 -4.71 22.88
N ASP A 299 -5.78 -4.68 22.83
CA ASP A 299 -6.63 -5.40 23.80
C ASP A 299 -7.16 -6.71 23.26
N LEU A 300 -7.37 -6.76 21.94
CA LEU A 300 -7.88 -7.87 21.18
C LEU A 300 -7.34 -7.78 19.76
N LYS A 301 -7.43 -8.86 18.99
CA LYS A 301 -7.33 -8.80 17.52
C LYS A 301 -8.05 -9.98 16.88
N ILE A 302 -8.56 -9.77 15.68
CA ILE A 302 -8.99 -10.86 14.81
C ILE A 302 -7.77 -11.40 14.04
N ARG A 303 -7.63 -12.73 13.99
CA ARG A 303 -6.68 -13.46 13.13
C ARG A 303 -7.42 -14.36 12.16
N CYS A 304 -6.82 -14.65 11.03
CA CYS A 304 -7.40 -15.47 9.97
C CYS A 304 -6.45 -16.61 9.61
N TRP A 305 -6.99 -17.81 9.41
CA TRP A 305 -6.28 -18.95 8.84
C TRP A 305 -7.00 -19.45 7.60
N ILE A 306 -6.23 -19.84 6.59
CA ILE A 306 -6.69 -20.60 5.44
C ILE A 306 -6.66 -22.08 5.84
N ILE A 307 -7.76 -22.79 5.64
CA ILE A 307 -7.86 -24.22 5.90
C ILE A 307 -7.57 -24.98 4.61
N ASP A 308 -6.50 -25.78 4.61
CA ASP A 308 -6.21 -26.75 3.56
C ASP A 308 -6.76 -28.12 3.96
N GLU A 309 -7.98 -28.40 3.52
CA GLU A 309 -8.64 -29.68 3.80
C GLU A 309 -7.92 -30.88 3.17
N LYS A 310 -7.19 -30.68 2.06
CA LYS A 310 -6.50 -31.77 1.35
C LYS A 310 -5.30 -32.27 2.15
N ASN A 311 -4.54 -31.34 2.72
CA ASN A 311 -3.35 -31.65 3.51
C ASN A 311 -3.63 -31.73 5.02
N GLN A 312 -4.87 -31.51 5.46
CA GLN A 312 -5.27 -31.42 6.88
C GLN A 312 -4.44 -30.37 7.65
N ASP A 313 -4.10 -29.28 6.98
CA ASP A 313 -3.24 -28.22 7.51
C ASP A 313 -3.96 -26.87 7.48
N LYS A 314 -3.37 -25.87 8.13
CA LYS A 314 -3.84 -24.49 8.04
C LYS A 314 -2.68 -23.52 8.13
N TYR A 315 -2.78 -22.46 7.35
CA TYR A 315 -1.77 -21.41 7.28
C TYR A 315 -2.38 -20.09 7.72
N GLU A 316 -1.65 -19.30 8.50
CA GLU A 316 -2.14 -17.98 8.87
C GLU A 316 -2.16 -17.07 7.65
N TYR A 317 -3.26 -16.35 7.46
CA TYR A 317 -3.38 -15.30 6.47
C TYR A 317 -3.18 -13.94 7.13
N ILE A 318 -2.23 -13.18 6.62
CA ILE A 318 -1.97 -11.81 7.07
C ILE A 318 -2.89 -10.85 6.33
N GLU A 319 -3.60 -10.03 7.10
CA GLU A 319 -4.61 -9.09 6.62
C GLU A 319 -4.11 -8.26 5.44
N ARG A 320 -4.77 -8.39 4.29
CA ARG A 320 -4.42 -7.67 3.04
C ARG A 320 -2.92 -7.75 2.68
N GLY A 321 -2.26 -8.85 3.05
CA GLY A 321 -0.90 -9.16 2.61
C GLY A 321 -0.85 -9.62 1.15
N SER A 322 -1.87 -10.36 0.72
CA SER A 322 -2.09 -10.84 -0.65
C SER A 322 -3.58 -11.02 -0.92
N ALA A 323 -3.98 -11.23 -2.17
CA ALA A 323 -5.34 -11.63 -2.51
C ALA A 323 -5.51 -13.15 -2.37
N LEU A 324 -6.69 -13.56 -1.91
CA LEU A 324 -7.12 -14.95 -1.89
C LEU A 324 -7.91 -15.28 -3.15
N LYS A 325 -7.84 -16.52 -3.62
CA LYS A 325 -8.73 -17.01 -4.69
C LYS A 325 -10.12 -17.28 -4.11
N LYS A 326 -11.14 -17.36 -4.98
CA LYS A 326 -12.45 -17.86 -4.57
C LYS A 326 -12.37 -19.33 -4.14
N GLU A 327 -13.39 -19.76 -3.41
CA GLU A 327 -13.61 -21.10 -2.90
C GLU A 327 -12.64 -21.60 -1.81
N MET A 328 -11.91 -20.69 -1.16
CA MET A 328 -11.00 -21.01 -0.05
C MET A 328 -11.74 -20.98 1.28
N ASN A 329 -11.52 -22.01 2.11
CA ASN A 329 -12.08 -22.08 3.46
C ASN A 329 -11.22 -21.28 4.44
N LEU A 330 -11.86 -20.46 5.26
CA LEU A 330 -11.23 -19.56 6.23
C LEU A 330 -11.76 -19.83 7.64
N LEU A 331 -10.86 -19.69 8.61
CA LEU A 331 -11.15 -19.68 10.04
C LEU A 331 -10.70 -18.34 10.62
N PHE A 332 -11.65 -17.54 11.07
CA PHE A 332 -11.38 -16.35 11.85
C PHE A 332 -11.38 -16.71 13.34
N LYS A 333 -10.44 -16.16 14.10
CA LYS A 333 -10.46 -16.23 15.57
C LYS A 333 -10.25 -14.87 16.18
N LEU A 334 -11.00 -14.61 17.24
CA LEU A 334 -10.80 -13.49 18.13
C LEU A 334 -9.81 -13.90 19.23
N GLU A 335 -8.68 -13.22 19.32
CA GLU A 335 -7.76 -13.31 20.44
C GLU A 335 -7.93 -12.10 21.34
N ILE A 336 -8.07 -12.32 22.65
CA ILE A 336 -8.23 -11.26 23.66
C ILE A 336 -7.01 -11.30 24.57
N TYR A 337 -6.33 -10.16 24.69
CA TYR A 337 -5.11 -10.00 25.48
C TYR A 337 -5.36 -9.24 26.78
N ASN A 338 -6.29 -8.29 26.75
CA ASN A 338 -6.62 -7.49 27.91
C ASN A 338 -7.57 -8.27 28.84
N GLN A 339 -7.06 -8.71 29.98
CA GLN A 339 -7.82 -9.46 30.98
C GLN A 339 -8.95 -8.64 31.62
N CYS A 340 -8.92 -7.31 31.51
CA CYS A 340 -10.00 -6.43 31.97
C CYS A 340 -11.15 -6.31 30.95
N LEU A 341 -11.01 -6.86 29.75
CA LEU A 341 -12.08 -6.89 28.75
C LEU A 341 -13.04 -8.05 29.06
N GLU A 342 -14.03 -7.76 29.92
CA GLU A 342 -15.13 -8.67 30.21
C GLU A 342 -16.28 -8.46 29.22
N PHE A 343 -16.81 -9.55 28.65
CA PHE A 343 -17.93 -9.53 27.70
C PHE A 343 -18.87 -10.70 27.97
N LYS A 344 -20.15 -10.51 27.67
CA LYS A 344 -21.20 -11.55 27.78
C LYS A 344 -21.38 -12.33 26.49
N ASN A 345 -21.26 -11.66 25.34
CA ASN A 345 -21.59 -12.26 24.06
C ASN A 345 -20.67 -11.76 22.93
N ILE A 346 -20.56 -12.58 21.89
CA ILE A 346 -19.80 -12.32 20.67
C ILE A 346 -20.74 -12.48 19.47
N LYS A 347 -20.77 -11.51 18.57
CA LYS A 347 -21.42 -11.67 17.27
C LYS A 347 -20.46 -11.41 16.13
N TRP A 348 -20.59 -12.21 15.09
CA TRP A 348 -19.79 -12.10 13.87
C TRP A 348 -20.68 -11.64 12.72
N ARG A 349 -20.15 -10.76 11.88
CA ARG A 349 -20.86 -10.22 10.72
C ARG A 349 -19.92 -10.19 9.52
N VAL A 350 -20.43 -10.65 8.38
CA VAL A 350 -19.73 -10.54 7.11
C VAL A 350 -20.18 -9.26 6.43
N VAL A 351 -19.23 -8.46 5.98
CA VAL A 351 -19.46 -7.24 5.19
C VAL A 351 -18.69 -7.35 3.89
N ASN A 352 -19.41 -7.71 2.85
CA ASN A 352 -18.90 -7.83 1.50
C ASN A 352 -19.05 -6.52 0.72
N TYR A 353 -18.11 -6.32 -0.19
CA TYR A 353 -18.15 -5.28 -1.20
C TYR A 353 -17.94 -5.90 -2.58
N GLY A 354 -17.88 -5.06 -3.61
CA GLY A 354 -17.66 -5.50 -4.98
C GLY A 354 -18.96 -5.81 -5.74
N GLU A 355 -18.84 -5.87 -7.07
CA GLU A 355 -20.00 -6.00 -7.95
C GLU A 355 -20.63 -7.41 -7.90
N GLU A 356 -19.83 -8.46 -7.64
CA GLU A 356 -20.33 -9.84 -7.52
C GLU A 356 -21.26 -9.98 -6.29
N ALA A 357 -20.78 -9.61 -5.09
CA ALA A 357 -21.58 -9.67 -3.87
C ALA A 357 -22.85 -8.80 -3.95
N LYS A 358 -22.75 -7.63 -4.61
CA LYS A 358 -23.90 -6.75 -4.83
C LYS A 358 -24.94 -7.38 -5.74
N LYS A 359 -24.52 -8.05 -6.81
CA LYS A 359 -25.42 -8.74 -7.75
C LYS A 359 -26.19 -9.85 -7.05
N ASP A 360 -25.49 -10.60 -6.19
CA ASP A 360 -26.08 -11.72 -5.45
C ASP A 360 -26.81 -11.27 -4.16
N LYS A 361 -26.77 -9.97 -3.86
CA LYS A 361 -27.38 -9.32 -2.68
C LYS A 361 -26.83 -9.83 -1.34
N GLU A 362 -25.61 -10.36 -1.37
CA GLU A 362 -24.89 -10.88 -0.21
C GLU A 362 -23.89 -9.85 0.32
N LEU A 363 -24.33 -8.60 0.47
CA LEU A 363 -23.48 -7.50 0.93
C LEU A 363 -23.21 -7.56 2.43
N GLU A 364 -24.21 -7.89 3.25
CA GLU A 364 -24.06 -7.93 4.70
C GLU A 364 -24.97 -9.01 5.30
N PHE A 365 -24.43 -9.85 6.19
CA PHE A 365 -25.20 -10.84 6.92
C PHE A 365 -24.52 -11.26 8.23
N GLU A 366 -25.34 -11.63 9.22
CA GLU A 366 -24.87 -12.12 10.52
C GLU A 366 -24.55 -13.61 10.46
N MET A 367 -23.48 -14.00 11.16
CA MET A 367 -23.05 -15.39 11.28
C MET A 367 -23.64 -16.02 12.56
N ASN A 368 -24.97 -16.10 12.63
CA ASN A 368 -25.71 -16.49 13.84
C ASN A 368 -25.30 -17.85 14.43
N GLN A 369 -24.89 -18.80 13.58
CA GLN A 369 -24.38 -20.11 14.03
C GLN A 369 -23.06 -20.05 14.82
N TYR A 370 -22.35 -18.92 14.77
CA TYR A 370 -21.11 -18.65 15.50
C TYR A 370 -21.31 -17.62 16.63
N GLU A 371 -22.55 -17.25 16.98
CA GLU A 371 -22.82 -16.39 18.14
C GLU A 371 -22.29 -17.03 19.43
N GLY A 372 -21.62 -16.22 20.25
CA GLY A 372 -20.98 -16.65 21.49
C GLY A 372 -19.62 -17.35 21.31
N TYR A 373 -19.21 -17.69 20.08
CA TYR A 373 -17.91 -18.32 19.82
C TYR A 373 -16.83 -17.29 19.53
N GLN A 374 -15.61 -17.51 20.05
CA GLN A 374 -14.41 -16.72 19.71
C GLN A 374 -13.81 -17.10 18.34
N TYR A 375 -14.58 -17.79 17.49
CA TYR A 375 -14.18 -18.15 16.14
C TYR A 375 -15.37 -18.13 15.20
N CYS A 376 -15.11 -17.95 13.92
CA CYS A 376 -16.10 -18.00 12.85
C CYS A 376 -15.47 -18.61 11.60
N ASN A 377 -16.09 -19.63 11.02
CA ASN A 377 -15.65 -20.12 9.71
C ASN A 377 -16.39 -19.37 8.61
N GLN A 378 -15.72 -19.16 7.48
CA GLN A 378 -16.31 -18.60 6.27
C GLN A 378 -15.56 -19.10 5.02
N LYS A 379 -16.12 -18.87 3.84
CA LYS A 379 -15.51 -19.21 2.55
C LYS A 379 -15.37 -17.97 1.67
N THR A 380 -14.27 -17.86 0.91
CA THR A 380 -14.12 -16.80 -0.09
C THR A 380 -15.05 -17.06 -1.27
N ALA A 381 -15.89 -16.09 -1.64
CA ALA A 381 -16.95 -16.30 -2.64
C ALA A 381 -17.01 -15.20 -3.71
N TYR A 382 -16.61 -13.99 -3.38
CA TYR A 382 -16.76 -12.81 -4.25
C TYR A 382 -15.42 -12.10 -4.34
N THR A 383 -15.11 -11.56 -5.51
CA THR A 383 -13.93 -10.71 -5.71
C THR A 383 -14.17 -9.30 -5.15
N GLY A 384 -13.14 -8.73 -4.53
CA GLY A 384 -13.21 -7.43 -3.87
C GLY A 384 -12.47 -7.39 -2.53
N LEU A 385 -12.65 -6.31 -1.78
CA LEU A 385 -12.19 -6.17 -0.39
C LEU A 385 -13.35 -6.40 0.57
N HIS A 386 -13.30 -7.49 1.32
CA HIS A 386 -14.35 -7.95 2.23
C HIS A 386 -13.88 -7.87 3.68
N PHE A 387 -14.82 -7.80 4.62
CA PHE A 387 -14.52 -7.70 6.04
C PHE A 387 -15.27 -8.76 6.83
N MET A 388 -14.57 -9.42 7.75
CA MET A 388 -15.17 -10.14 8.86
C MET A 388 -15.14 -9.23 10.08
N GLU A 389 -16.31 -8.86 10.59
CA GLU A 389 -16.46 -8.02 11.77
C GLU A 389 -16.82 -8.86 12.99
N CYS A 390 -16.27 -8.48 14.13
CA CYS A 390 -16.54 -9.10 15.43
C CYS A 390 -16.99 -8.04 16.42
N TYR A 391 -18.09 -8.30 17.11
CA TYR A 391 -18.70 -7.41 18.10
C TYR A 391 -18.77 -8.08 19.45
N LEU A 392 -18.27 -7.40 20.48
CA LEU A 392 -18.32 -7.84 21.87
C LEU A 392 -19.38 -7.06 22.63
N TYR A 393 -20.27 -7.77 23.31
CA TYR A 393 -21.42 -7.18 24.01
C TYR A 393 -21.31 -7.37 25.53
N ASP A 394 -21.74 -6.37 26.30
CA ASP A 394 -21.83 -6.42 27.75
C ASP A 394 -23.07 -7.19 28.24
N ILE A 395 -23.27 -7.21 29.56
CA ILE A 395 -24.42 -7.89 30.18
C ILE A 395 -25.79 -7.33 29.75
N ASN A 396 -25.81 -6.05 29.34
CA ASN A 396 -26.97 -5.29 28.91
C ASN A 396 -27.11 -5.24 27.37
N ASP A 397 -26.37 -6.10 26.65
CA ASP A 397 -26.34 -6.18 25.20
C ASP A 397 -25.90 -4.86 24.50
N LYS A 398 -25.07 -4.06 25.17
CA LYS A 398 -24.38 -2.91 24.57
C LYS A 398 -23.03 -3.34 24.00
N ILE A 399 -22.66 -2.79 22.85
CA ILE A 399 -21.34 -3.01 22.25
C ILE A 399 -20.27 -2.38 23.16
N ILE A 400 -19.34 -3.21 23.63
CA ILE A 400 -18.15 -2.79 24.41
C ILE A 400 -17.04 -2.38 23.46
N CYS A 401 -16.80 -3.21 22.45
CA CYS A 401 -15.84 -2.95 21.39
C CYS A 401 -16.19 -3.75 20.14
N HIS A 402 -15.63 -3.33 19.02
CA HIS A 402 -15.73 -4.00 17.74
C HIS A 402 -14.36 -4.02 17.07
N ASP A 403 -14.11 -5.02 16.23
CA ASP A 403 -12.94 -5.09 15.37
C ASP A 403 -13.34 -5.65 14.00
N SER A 404 -12.53 -5.42 12.98
CA SER A 404 -12.78 -5.89 11.62
C SER A 404 -11.50 -6.37 10.96
N PHE A 405 -11.56 -7.53 10.32
CA PHE A 405 -10.47 -8.07 9.54
C PHE A 405 -10.79 -8.01 8.04
N GLY A 406 -10.02 -7.22 7.31
CA GLY A 406 -10.16 -7.05 5.86
C GLY A 406 -9.33 -8.05 5.05
N LEU A 407 -9.87 -8.55 3.94
CA LEU A 407 -9.09 -9.35 2.99
C LEU A 407 -9.51 -9.08 1.56
N PHE A 408 -8.55 -9.18 0.63
CA PHE A 408 -8.83 -9.12 -0.79
C PHE A 408 -9.10 -10.52 -1.33
N ILE A 409 -10.10 -10.65 -2.19
CA ILE A 409 -10.35 -11.84 -2.99
C ILE A 409 -10.20 -11.47 -4.47
N ASN A 410 -9.39 -12.21 -5.21
CA ASN A 410 -9.13 -12.00 -6.63
C ASN A 410 -8.66 -13.29 -7.31
N ASP A 411 -9.26 -13.64 -8.44
CA ASP A 411 -8.85 -14.80 -9.24
C ASP A 411 -7.78 -14.46 -10.30
N ASN A 412 -7.28 -13.22 -10.34
CA ASN A 412 -6.27 -12.72 -11.28
C ASN A 412 -6.66 -12.85 -12.77
N ASN A 413 -7.96 -12.82 -13.07
CA ASN A 413 -8.52 -12.93 -14.42
C ASN A 413 -9.47 -11.77 -14.78
N ARG A 414 -9.50 -10.70 -13.96
CA ARG A 414 -10.39 -9.55 -14.19
C ARG A 414 -9.85 -8.70 -15.34
N GLU A 415 -10.75 -8.35 -16.26
CA GLU A 415 -10.40 -7.47 -17.37
C GLU A 415 -10.05 -6.06 -16.88
N VAL A 416 -8.98 -5.51 -17.45
CA VAL A 416 -8.62 -4.11 -17.27
C VAL A 416 -9.20 -3.25 -18.39
N ARG A 417 -9.31 -1.94 -18.12
CA ARG A 417 -9.61 -0.96 -19.16
C ARG A 417 -8.40 -0.85 -20.08
N LYS A 418 -8.53 -1.39 -21.29
CA LYS A 418 -7.56 -1.20 -22.37
C LYS A 418 -7.65 0.23 -22.92
N LEU A 419 -6.50 0.85 -23.13
CA LEU A 419 -6.35 2.19 -23.69
C LEU A 419 -5.34 2.14 -24.85
N GLY A 420 -5.59 2.92 -25.90
CA GLY A 420 -4.74 2.94 -27.09
C GLY A 420 -5.30 2.11 -28.25
N ILE A 421 -4.50 1.94 -29.28
CA ILE A 421 -4.78 1.08 -30.45
C ILE A 421 -4.17 -0.29 -30.13
N GLU A 422 -4.94 -1.37 -30.29
CA GLU A 422 -4.37 -2.73 -30.30
C GLU A 422 -3.72 -2.97 -31.66
N ASP A 423 -2.50 -3.52 -31.67
CA ASP A 423 -1.81 -3.92 -32.90
C ASP A 423 -2.57 -5.00 -33.69
#